data_AF-A0A953IIL0-F1
#
_entry.id   AF-A0A953IIL0-F1
#
_cell.length_a   1.000
_cell.length_b   1.000
_cell.length_c   1.000
_cell.angle_alpha   90.00
_cell.angle_beta   90.00
_cell.angle_gamma   90.00
#
_symmetry.space_group_name_H-M   'P 1'
#
loop_
_entity.id
_entity.type
_entity.pdbx_description
1 polymer ?
#
loop_
_entity_poly.entity_id
_entity_poly.type
_entity_poly.pdbx_seq_one_letter_code
_entity_poly.pdbx_strand_id
1 'polypeptide(L)' 'EADHVNSIIAAGRADLCAIARPHLADPAWTLHAAAQLGYGEAAWPKQYLTGKAQLERNLARAAQLAIRA' A
#
# COMPACT_ATOMS: atom_id res chain seq x y z
N GLU A 1 0.57 6.27 -8.78
CA GLU A 1 -0.52 6.71 -7.87
C GLU A 1 -0.12 6.83 -6.41
N ALA A 2 0.29 5.77 -5.70
CA ALA A 2 0.67 5.88 -4.28
C ALA A 2 1.82 6.89 -4.06
N ASP A 3 2.83 6.87 -4.93
CA ASP A 3 3.93 7.85 -4.89
C ASP A 3 3.47 9.28 -5.17
N HIS A 4 2.44 9.49 -5.99
CA HIS A 4 1.87 10.82 -6.24
C HIS A 4 1.22 11.36 -4.97
N VAL A 5 0.43 10.52 -4.27
CA VAL A 5 -0.19 10.86 -2.99
C VAL A 5 0.88 11.23 -1.96
N ASN A 6 1.88 10.37 -1.77
CA ASN A 6 2.99 10.62 -0.85
C ASN A 6 3.75 11.90 -1.21
N SER A 7 4.00 12.15 -2.49
CA SER A 7 4.72 13.34 -2.94
C SER A 7 3.95 14.64 -2.72
N ILE A 8 2.61 14.62 -2.79
CA ILE A 8 1.78 15.80 -2.49
C ILE A 8 1.92 16.18 -1.01
N ILE A 9 1.78 15.20 -0.13
CA ILE A 9 1.89 15.41 1.32
C ILE A 9 3.31 15.78 1.72
N ALA A 10 4.31 15.02 1.26
CA ALA A 10 5.72 15.25 1.60
C ALA A 10 6.24 16.61 1.13
N ALA A 11 5.71 17.15 0.03
CA ALA A 11 6.03 18.49 -0.45
C ALA A 11 5.29 19.61 0.29
N GLY A 12 4.46 19.30 1.30
CA GLY A 12 3.67 20.28 2.05
C GLY A 12 2.56 20.95 1.23
N ARG A 13 2.13 20.35 0.11
CA ARG A 13 1.08 20.94 -0.74
C ARG A 13 -0.34 20.68 -0.23
N ALA A 14 -0.51 19.69 0.66
CA ALA A 14 -1.77 19.38 1.32
C ALA A 14 -1.51 18.59 2.60
N ASP A 15 -2.44 18.68 3.56
CA ASP A 15 -2.45 17.85 4.78
C ASP A 15 -3.24 16.55 4.60
N LEU A 16 -4.09 16.47 3.56
CA LEU A 16 -4.91 15.31 3.22
C LEU A 16 -5.00 15.14 1.70
N CYS A 17 -5.00 13.89 1.23
CA CYS A 17 -5.17 13.56 -0.19
C CYS A 17 -6.35 12.60 -0.39
N ALA A 18 -7.40 13.06 -1.06
CA ALA A 18 -8.56 12.24 -1.40
C ALA A 18 -8.33 11.47 -2.71
N ILE A 19 -8.75 10.21 -2.74
CA ILE A 19 -8.57 9.29 -3.87
C ILE A 19 -9.93 8.76 -4.30
N ALA A 20 -10.24 8.81 -5.60
CA ALA A 20 -11.55 8.39 -6.13
C ALA A 20 -11.46 7.14 -7.02
N ARG A 21 -11.10 7.32 -8.30
CA ARG A 21 -11.08 6.24 -9.30
C ARG A 21 -10.25 5.00 -8.88
N PRO A 22 -9.08 5.12 -8.23
CA PRO A 22 -8.37 3.94 -7.73
C PRO A 22 -9.20 3.07 -6.79
N HIS A 23 -10.02 3.66 -5.91
CA HIS A 23 -10.90 2.89 -5.02
C HIS A 23 -12.07 2.21 -5.74
N LEU A 24 -12.46 2.72 -6.91
CA LEU A 24 -13.48 2.05 -7.74
C LEU A 24 -12.93 0.80 -8.43
N ALA A 25 -11.65 0.82 -8.82
CA ALA A 25 -10.98 -0.32 -9.43
C ALA A 25 -10.50 -1.35 -8.38
N ASP A 26 -10.07 -0.87 -7.21
CA ASP A 26 -9.61 -1.69 -6.09
C ASP A 26 -10.09 -1.08 -4.75
N PRO A 27 -11.15 -1.62 -4.14
CA PRO A 27 -11.65 -1.11 -2.86
C PRO A 27 -10.61 -1.16 -1.73
N ALA A 28 -9.69 -2.13 -1.76
CA ALA A 28 -8.65 -2.32 -0.76
C ALA A 28 -7.34 -1.59 -1.11
N TRP A 29 -7.37 -0.70 -2.10
CA TRP A 29 -6.19 -0.02 -2.65
C TRP A 29 -5.24 0.53 -1.58
N THR A 30 -5.76 1.22 -0.56
CA THR A 30 -4.93 1.82 0.50
C THR A 30 -4.19 0.76 1.32
N LEU A 31 -4.81 -0.40 1.59
CA LEU A 31 -4.18 -1.50 2.31
C LEU A 31 -3.08 -2.15 1.47
N HIS A 32 -3.34 -2.33 0.16
CA HIS A 32 -2.35 -2.84 -0.77
C HIS A 32 -1.16 -1.88 -0.95
N ALA A 33 -1.43 -0.58 -1.09
CA ALA A 33 -0.41 0.45 -1.20
C ALA A 33 0.46 0.51 0.08
N ALA A 34 -0.15 0.45 1.27
CA ALA A 34 0.57 0.37 2.53
C ALA A 34 1.50 -0.86 2.59
N ALA A 35 0.99 -2.04 2.21
CA ALA A 35 1.80 -3.26 2.17
C ALA A 35 2.95 -3.19 1.15
N GLN A 36 2.72 -2.59 -0.03
CA GLN A 36 3.76 -2.37 -1.04
C GLN A 36 4.87 -1.42 -0.56
N LEU A 37 4.51 -0.41 0.23
CA LEU A 37 5.46 0.50 0.88
C LEU A 37 6.14 -0.10 2.12
N GLY A 38 5.80 -1.34 2.50
CA GLY A 38 6.32 -1.97 3.71
C GLY A 38 5.76 -1.40 5.02
N TYR A 39 4.67 -0.64 4.97
CA TYR A 39 4.03 -0.04 6.14
C TYR A 39 3.11 -1.06 6.85
N GLY A 40 3.67 -1.74 7.86
CA GLY A 40 2.98 -2.81 8.59
C GLY A 40 1.94 -2.35 9.62
N GLU A 41 1.92 -1.07 10.00
CA GLU A 41 1.06 -0.55 11.08
C GLU A 41 -0.35 -0.16 10.62
N ALA A 42 -0.66 -0.27 9.32
CA ALA A 42 -2.01 -0.07 8.82
C ALA A 42 -2.98 -1.02 9.55
N ALA A 43 -4.12 -0.47 9.98
CA ALA A 43 -5.19 -1.24 10.61
C ALA A 43 -5.94 -2.06 9.55
N TRP A 44 -6.02 -3.37 9.76
CA TRP A 44 -6.77 -4.29 8.91
C TRP A 44 -7.94 -4.89 9.68
N PRO A 45 -9.10 -5.15 9.04
CA PRO A 45 -10.14 -5.97 9.65
C PRO A 45 -9.58 -7.32 10.09
N LYS A 46 -9.94 -7.78 11.30
CA LYS A 46 -9.41 -9.01 11.90
C LYS A 46 -9.55 -10.24 10.98
N GLN A 47 -10.61 -10.27 10.18
CA GLN A 47 -10.93 -11.33 9.24
C GLN A 47 -9.91 -11.44 8.09
N TYR A 48 -9.16 -10.36 7.82
CA TYR A 48 -8.22 -10.28 6.69
C TYR A 48 -6.76 -10.46 7.09
N LEU A 49 -6.46 -10.68 8.37
CA LEU A 49 -5.08 -10.76 8.87
C LEU A 49 -4.26 -11.89 8.23
N THR A 50 -4.89 -13.03 7.94
CA THR A 50 -4.22 -14.14 7.23
C THR A 50 -3.87 -13.75 5.79
N GLY A 51 -4.76 -13.02 5.12
CA GLY A 51 -4.55 -12.45 3.80
C GLY A 51 -3.45 -11.38 3.78
N LYS A 52 -3.44 -10.48 4.77
CA LYS A 52 -2.37 -9.49 5.00
C LYS A 52 -1.00 -10.17 5.03
N ALA A 53 -0.85 -11.15 5.92
CA ALA A 53 0.42 -11.84 6.11
C ALA A 53 0.88 -12.57 4.84
N GLN A 54 -0.06 -13.13 4.06
CA GLN A 54 0.26 -13.73 2.76
C GLN A 54 0.72 -12.69 1.75
N LEU A 55 0.01 -11.58 1.62
CA LEU A 55 0.35 -10.49 0.71
C LEU A 55 1.75 -9.94 1.01
N GLU A 56 2.03 -9.59 2.27
CA GLU A 56 3.31 -9.03 2.69
C GLU A 56 4.47 -9.99 2.39
N ARG A 57 4.31 -11.30 2.66
CA ARG A 57 5.32 -12.31 2.32
C ARG A 57 5.57 -12.39 0.81
N ASN A 58 4.51 -12.32 0.01
CA ASN A 58 4.63 -12.37 -1.45
C ASN A 58 5.35 -11.15 -2.00
N LEU A 59 5.03 -9.96 -1.49
CA LEU A 59 5.69 -8.71 -1.87
C LEU A 59 7.17 -8.72 -1.46
N ALA A 60 7.49 -9.18 -0.24
CA ALA A 60 8.86 -9.32 0.21
C ALA A 60 9.66 -10.30 -0.67
N ARG A 61 9.06 -11.43 -1.05
CA ARG A 61 9.68 -12.39 -1.98
C ARG A 61 9.91 -11.77 -3.36
N ALA A 62 8.92 -11.05 -3.90
CA ALA A 62 9.04 -10.41 -5.20
C ALA A 62 10.16 -9.35 -5.20
N ALA A 63 10.27 -8.54 -4.15
CA ALA A 63 11.35 -7.58 -3.98
C ALA A 63 12.73 -8.26 -3.91
N GLN A 64 12.86 -9.37 -3.18
CA GLN A 64 14.10 -10.15 -3.12
C GLN A 64 14.51 -10.71 -4.49
N LEU A 65 13.56 -11.19 -5.29
CA LEU A 65 13.83 -11.68 -6.64
C LEU A 65 14.28 -10.55 -7.57
N ALA A 66 13.65 -9.39 -7.49
CA ALA A 66 14.01 -8.22 -8.29
C ALA A 66 15.44 -7.71 -8.00
N ILE A 67 15.92 -7.82 -6.76
CA ILE A 67 17.29 -7.45 -6.38
C ILE A 67 18.34 -8.44 -6.93
N ARG A 68 17.95 -9.69 -7.15
CA ARG A 68 18.85 -10.77 -7.58
C ARG A 68 18.95 -10.93 -9.10
N ALA A 69 18.05 -10.29 -9.83
CA ALA A 69 18.03 -10.26 -11.30
C ALA A 69 18.92 -9.13 -11.82
#